data_AF-A4A825-F1
#
_entry.id   AF-A4A825-F1
#
_cell.length_a   1.000
_cell.length_b   1.000
_cell.length_c   1.000
_cell.angle_alpha   90.00
_cell.angle_beta   90.00
_cell.angle_gamma   90.00
#
_symmetry.space_group_name_H-M   'P 1'
#
loop_
_entity.id
_entity.type
_entity.pdbx_description
1 polymer ?
#
loop_
_entity_poly.entity_id
_entity_poly.type
_entity_poly.pdbx_seq_one_letter_code
_entity_poly.pdbx_strand_id
1 'polypeptide(L)'
;MQPRYVFEFPEDIEVFAASFTTNIGDWAWAGEVSYRPDFPLQINTTELLQALSLGIIAEWSPMVPRSLAAGPGGYVAGYDDVSYTQMQTSVIKFFEQVAGADRISLAAEVGAVWLGGMDDDINYGRSAAYGANTFDTFASNLPPLPGLPPITGAPISCNSHPYQPLGVVANPTAEYCEDEGFTTDFSWGYRLRVAANYNNAFAGVNLTPSVAWSHDVSGYSPAPNFIEDRMALSLGLRGDYLNIYQAELSYTSFFGADYNELQDRDFVSLSFSVAF
;
A
#
# COMPACT_ATOMS: atom_id res chain seq x y z
N MET A 1 -7.69 -25.12 22.62
CA MET A 1 -8.75 -24.84 21.63
C MET A 1 -8.05 -24.56 20.30
N GLN A 2 -8.57 -25.04 19.18
CA GLN A 2 -7.98 -24.74 17.87
C GLN A 2 -8.48 -23.36 17.42
N PRO A 3 -7.60 -22.39 17.13
CA PRO A 3 -8.04 -21.14 16.51
C PRO A 3 -8.64 -21.46 15.14
N ARG A 4 -9.85 -20.96 14.88
CA ARG A 4 -10.50 -21.08 13.57
C ARG A 4 -10.25 -19.78 12.81
N TYR A 5 -9.42 -19.86 11.78
CA TYR A 5 -9.27 -18.79 10.82
C TYR A 5 -10.56 -18.64 10.01
N VAL A 6 -11.00 -17.41 9.81
CA VAL A 6 -12.18 -17.06 9.03
C VAL A 6 -11.79 -16.01 7.99
N PHE A 7 -12.39 -16.12 6.80
CA PHE A 7 -12.33 -15.05 5.81
C PHE A 7 -13.57 -14.18 6.01
N GLU A 8 -13.35 -12.88 6.20
CA GLU A 8 -14.39 -11.88 6.33
C GLU A 8 -14.52 -11.13 5.01
N PHE A 9 -15.74 -11.05 4.50
CA PHE A 9 -16.08 -10.28 3.31
C PHE A 9 -17.17 -9.30 3.74
N PRO A 10 -16.81 -8.10 4.20
CA PRO A 10 -17.78 -7.07 4.54
C PRO A 10 -18.67 -6.78 3.33
N GLU A 11 -19.98 -6.78 3.55
CA GLU A 11 -20.99 -6.56 2.51
C GLU A 11 -21.58 -5.14 2.66
N ASP A 12 -22.40 -4.71 1.69
CA ASP A 12 -23.13 -3.45 1.73
C ASP A 12 -22.27 -2.18 1.86
N ILE A 13 -21.04 -2.20 1.31
CA ILE A 13 -20.15 -1.02 1.28
C ILE A 13 -20.73 0.03 0.31
N GLU A 14 -21.23 1.13 0.87
CA GLU A 14 -21.73 2.26 0.09
C GLU A 14 -20.58 3.09 -0.49
N VAL A 15 -20.76 3.55 -1.74
CA VAL A 15 -19.79 4.43 -2.41
C VAL A 15 -20.53 5.57 -3.09
N PHE A 16 -20.14 6.79 -2.75
CA PHE A 16 -20.59 8.01 -3.41
C PHE A 16 -19.44 8.56 -4.23
N ALA A 17 -19.62 8.79 -5.53
CA ALA A 17 -18.58 9.33 -6.38
C ALA A 17 -19.10 10.48 -7.25
N ALA A 18 -18.24 11.46 -7.47
CA ALA A 18 -18.46 12.55 -8.41
C ALA A 18 -17.21 12.73 -9.27
N SER A 19 -17.41 12.91 -10.57
CA SER A 19 -16.32 13.11 -11.51
C SER A 19 -16.62 14.25 -12.48
N PHE A 20 -15.56 14.80 -13.06
CA PHE A 20 -15.64 15.82 -14.08
C PHE A 20 -14.56 15.62 -15.14
N THR A 21 -14.84 16.14 -16.34
CA THR A 21 -13.87 16.26 -17.42
C THR A 21 -14.12 17.58 -18.14
N THR A 22 -13.07 18.35 -18.37
CA THR A 22 -13.13 19.67 -19.04
C THR A 22 -11.82 19.98 -19.75
N ASN A 23 -11.77 21.10 -20.46
CA ASN A 23 -10.54 21.64 -21.03
C ASN A 23 -10.25 23.04 -20.44
N ILE A 24 -9.02 23.28 -20.01
CA ILE A 24 -8.50 24.60 -19.63
C ILE A 24 -7.49 25.02 -20.70
N GLY A 25 -7.95 25.80 -21.69
CA GLY A 25 -7.18 26.05 -22.90
C GLY A 25 -6.88 24.73 -23.61
N ASP A 26 -5.60 24.46 -23.87
CA ASP A 26 -5.14 23.23 -24.54
C ASP A 26 -4.90 22.06 -23.57
N TRP A 27 -5.18 22.23 -22.29
CA TRP A 27 -5.04 21.17 -21.29
C TRP A 27 -6.37 20.46 -21.10
N ALA A 28 -6.40 19.16 -21.34
CA ALA A 28 -7.51 18.30 -20.90
C ALA A 28 -7.34 18.04 -19.40
N TRP A 29 -8.38 18.30 -18.62
CA TRP A 29 -8.38 18.14 -17.17
C TRP A 29 -9.56 17.28 -16.74
N ALA A 30 -9.27 16.22 -15.99
CA ALA A 30 -10.27 15.36 -15.39
C ALA A 30 -10.00 15.16 -13.90
N GLY A 31 -11.04 14.80 -13.16
CA GLY A 31 -10.89 14.42 -11.77
C GLY A 31 -12.10 13.67 -11.24
N GLU A 32 -11.86 12.95 -10.16
CA GLU A 32 -12.85 12.16 -9.45
C GLU A 32 -12.61 12.28 -7.94
N VAL A 33 -13.70 12.33 -7.18
CA VAL A 33 -13.71 12.14 -5.74
C VAL A 33 -14.70 11.03 -5.41
N SER A 34 -14.30 10.10 -4.56
CA SER A 34 -15.15 9.04 -4.03
C SER A 34 -15.11 9.03 -2.51
N TYR A 35 -16.23 8.69 -1.89
CA TYR A 35 -16.41 8.61 -0.44
C TYR A 35 -17.11 7.31 -0.08
N ARG A 36 -16.59 6.62 0.93
CA ARG A 36 -17.16 5.43 1.54
C ARG A 36 -17.31 5.72 3.03
N PRO A 37 -18.54 5.77 3.58
CA PRO A 37 -18.75 6.06 4.99
C PRO A 37 -18.27 4.91 5.90
N ASP A 38 -18.49 3.67 5.48
CA ASP A 38 -18.23 2.44 6.24
C ASP A 38 -17.25 1.54 5.47
N PHE A 39 -16.01 2.02 5.31
CA PHE A 39 -14.95 1.25 4.68
C PHE A 39 -14.32 0.30 5.72
N PRO A 40 -14.29 -1.02 5.48
CA PRO A 40 -13.73 -1.98 6.43
C PRO A 40 -12.20 -1.96 6.37
N LEU A 41 -11.58 -1.16 7.23
CA LEU A 41 -10.14 -1.03 7.31
C LEU A 41 -9.53 -2.19 8.09
N GLN A 42 -8.66 -2.95 7.42
CA GLN A 42 -8.01 -4.11 8.01
C GLN A 42 -7.06 -3.72 9.15
N ILE A 43 -7.27 -4.33 10.31
CA ILE A 43 -6.37 -4.26 11.47
C ILE A 43 -5.09 -5.03 11.15
N ASN A 44 -3.95 -4.58 11.69
CA ASN A 44 -2.69 -5.26 11.52
C ASN A 44 -2.81 -6.74 11.91
N THR A 45 -2.56 -7.61 10.94
CA THR A 45 -2.77 -9.05 11.11
C THR A 45 -1.79 -9.67 12.10
N THR A 46 -0.57 -9.15 12.22
CA THR A 46 0.42 -9.64 13.19
C THR A 46 -0.06 -9.42 14.62
N GLU A 47 -0.49 -8.21 14.95
CA GLU A 47 -0.95 -7.85 16.30
C GLU A 47 -2.24 -8.57 16.68
N LEU A 48 -3.18 -8.68 15.73
CA LEU A 48 -4.41 -9.44 15.91
C LEU A 48 -4.11 -10.92 16.17
N LEU A 49 -3.25 -11.55 15.37
CA LEU A 49 -2.88 -12.95 15.56
C LEU A 49 -2.12 -13.19 16.86
N GLN A 50 -1.25 -12.27 17.28
CA GLN A 50 -0.56 -12.34 18.56
C GLN A 50 -1.55 -12.31 19.73
N ALA A 51 -2.50 -11.36 19.73
CA ALA A 51 -3.51 -11.29 20.79
C ALA A 51 -4.43 -12.52 20.83
N LEU A 52 -4.78 -13.10 19.67
CA LEU A 52 -5.62 -14.29 19.60
C LEU A 52 -4.89 -15.58 19.98
N SER A 53 -3.59 -15.68 19.68
CA SER A 53 -2.79 -16.89 19.91
C SER A 53 -2.15 -16.95 21.29
N LEU A 54 -1.69 -15.81 21.82
CA LEU A 54 -0.98 -15.71 23.10
C LEU A 54 -1.88 -15.18 24.21
N GLY A 55 -3.04 -14.59 23.88
CA GLY A 55 -3.94 -14.01 24.88
C GLY A 55 -3.24 -12.97 25.73
N ILE A 56 -3.42 -13.05 27.06
CA ILE A 56 -2.80 -12.11 27.99
C ILE A 56 -1.27 -12.11 27.96
N ILE A 57 -0.61 -13.15 27.40
CA ILE A 57 0.84 -13.19 27.29
C ILE A 57 1.35 -12.12 26.29
N ALA A 58 0.54 -11.74 25.28
CA ALA A 58 0.87 -10.68 24.34
C ALA A 58 0.54 -9.28 24.90
N GLU A 59 1.02 -8.95 26.10
CA GLU A 59 0.73 -7.67 26.80
C GLU A 59 0.99 -6.41 25.96
N TRP A 60 1.87 -6.51 24.96
CA TRP A 60 2.22 -5.42 24.04
C TRP A 60 1.22 -5.22 22.90
N SER A 61 0.39 -6.22 22.57
CA SER A 61 -0.52 -6.12 21.44
C SER A 61 -1.74 -5.28 21.82
N PRO A 62 -2.08 -4.23 21.05
CA PRO A 62 -3.28 -3.43 21.30
C PRO A 62 -4.57 -4.24 21.13
N MET A 63 -4.51 -5.43 20.52
CA MET A 63 -5.66 -6.30 20.29
C MET A 63 -6.02 -7.18 21.48
N VAL A 64 -5.24 -7.19 22.57
CA VAL A 64 -5.54 -8.01 23.77
C VAL A 64 -6.91 -7.67 24.38
N PRO A 65 -7.29 -6.40 24.63
CA PRO A 65 -8.62 -6.08 25.17
C PRO A 65 -9.75 -6.61 24.30
N ARG A 66 -9.63 -6.48 22.98
CA ARG A 66 -10.62 -6.98 22.00
C ARG A 66 -10.72 -8.51 22.02
N SER A 67 -9.57 -9.20 22.07
CA SER A 67 -9.48 -10.66 22.21
C SER A 67 -10.14 -11.17 23.50
N LEU A 68 -9.86 -10.50 24.63
CA LEU A 68 -10.42 -10.86 25.94
C LEU A 68 -11.93 -10.61 26.02
N ALA A 69 -12.43 -9.52 25.40
CA ALA A 69 -13.84 -9.20 25.36
C ALA A 69 -14.66 -10.26 24.59
N ALA A 70 -14.11 -10.80 23.50
CA ALA A 70 -14.74 -11.90 22.75
C ALA A 70 -14.74 -13.22 23.55
N GLY A 71 -13.68 -13.46 24.33
CA GLY A 71 -13.53 -14.65 25.16
C GLY A 71 -13.28 -15.94 24.37
N PRO A 72 -13.09 -17.08 25.06
CA PRO A 72 -12.75 -18.34 24.41
C PRO A 72 -13.82 -18.81 23.40
N GLY A 73 -13.43 -18.94 22.13
CA GLY A 73 -14.33 -19.32 21.04
C GLY A 73 -15.18 -18.18 20.49
N GLY A 74 -15.04 -16.97 21.05
CA GLY A 74 -15.64 -15.75 20.52
C GLY A 74 -15.05 -15.36 19.16
N TYR A 75 -15.82 -14.57 18.44
CA TYR A 75 -15.41 -13.97 17.17
C TYR A 75 -14.80 -12.60 17.43
N VAL A 76 -13.66 -12.33 16.79
CA VAL A 76 -12.97 -11.04 16.81
C VAL A 76 -12.86 -10.57 15.36
N ALA A 77 -13.51 -9.48 15.03
CA ALA A 77 -13.46 -8.89 13.69
C ALA A 77 -12.04 -8.42 13.36
N GLY A 78 -11.59 -8.67 12.13
CA GLY A 78 -10.26 -8.30 11.65
C GLY A 78 -10.16 -6.91 11.03
N TYR A 79 -11.21 -6.10 11.16
CA TYR A 79 -11.31 -4.75 10.61
C TYR A 79 -12.09 -3.83 11.55
N ASP A 80 -11.95 -2.53 11.32
CA ASP A 80 -12.87 -1.51 11.83
C ASP A 80 -13.46 -0.71 10.67
N ASP A 81 -14.73 -0.32 10.79
CA ASP A 81 -15.37 0.54 9.80
C ASP A 81 -14.93 1.98 10.01
N VAL A 82 -14.35 2.55 8.96
CA VAL A 82 -13.84 3.92 8.94
C VAL A 82 -14.35 4.65 7.70
N SER A 83 -14.36 5.97 7.76
CA SER A 83 -14.65 6.76 6.58
C SER A 83 -13.43 6.81 5.65
N TYR A 84 -13.66 6.64 4.34
CA TYR A 84 -12.62 6.63 3.31
C TYR A 84 -12.98 7.61 2.20
N THR A 85 -12.15 8.62 1.98
CA THR A 85 -12.26 9.56 0.86
C THR A 85 -11.06 9.40 -0.05
N GLN A 86 -11.29 9.22 -1.35
CA GLN A 86 -10.22 9.20 -2.35
C GLN A 86 -10.48 10.25 -3.40
N MET A 87 -9.46 11.04 -3.71
CA MET A 87 -9.46 12.02 -4.78
C MET A 87 -8.37 11.68 -5.79
N GLN A 88 -8.66 11.83 -7.06
CA GLN A 88 -7.68 11.77 -8.13
C GLN A 88 -7.96 12.84 -9.18
N THR A 89 -6.91 13.43 -9.74
CA THR A 89 -7.05 14.40 -10.83
C THR A 89 -5.90 14.28 -11.80
N SER A 90 -6.21 14.38 -13.09
CA SER A 90 -5.24 14.23 -14.17
C SER A 90 -5.33 15.36 -15.18
N VAL A 91 -4.17 15.81 -15.65
CA VAL A 91 -4.04 16.79 -16.72
C VAL A 91 -3.24 16.20 -17.87
N ILE A 92 -3.70 16.45 -19.09
CA ILE A 92 -3.05 15.98 -20.32
C ILE A 92 -2.86 17.16 -21.25
N LYS A 93 -1.67 17.27 -21.85
CA LYS A 93 -1.37 18.21 -22.91
C LYS A 93 -0.60 17.56 -24.03
N PHE A 94 -0.92 17.98 -25.26
CA PHE A 94 -0.17 17.63 -26.45
C PHE A 94 0.63 18.84 -26.93
N PHE A 95 1.88 18.59 -27.29
CA PHE A 95 2.75 19.56 -27.95
C PHE A 95 3.05 19.03 -29.34
N GLU A 96 2.68 19.79 -30.36
CA GLU A 96 2.92 19.39 -31.75
C GLU A 96 4.26 19.96 -32.24
N GLN A 97 5.00 19.20 -33.03
CA GLN A 97 6.22 19.64 -33.73
C GLN A 97 7.34 20.17 -32.81
N VAL A 98 7.63 19.46 -31.72
CA VAL A 98 8.68 19.81 -30.75
C VAL A 98 9.75 18.73 -30.71
N ALA A 99 11.03 19.13 -30.62
CA ALA A 99 12.18 18.21 -30.53
C ALA A 99 12.25 17.17 -31.68
N GLY A 100 11.78 17.55 -32.87
CA GLY A 100 11.70 16.69 -34.05
C GLY A 100 10.60 15.61 -33.99
N ALA A 101 9.85 15.54 -32.88
CA ALA A 101 8.69 14.68 -32.77
C ALA A 101 7.48 15.37 -33.41
N ASP A 102 6.61 14.57 -34.04
CA ASP A 102 5.33 15.04 -34.53
C ASP A 102 4.46 15.50 -33.36
N ARG A 103 4.44 14.70 -32.29
CA ARG A 103 3.66 14.99 -31.08
C ARG A 103 4.37 14.51 -29.82
N ILE A 104 4.44 15.36 -28.81
CA ILE A 104 4.77 14.98 -27.43
C ILE A 104 3.50 15.04 -26.60
N SER A 105 3.17 13.93 -25.94
CA SER A 105 2.11 13.85 -24.93
C SER A 105 2.71 13.95 -23.55
N LEU A 106 2.14 14.83 -22.73
CA LEU A 106 2.40 14.96 -21.31
C LEU A 106 1.10 14.60 -20.58
N ALA A 107 1.18 13.65 -19.66
CA ALA A 107 0.12 13.34 -18.70
C ALA A 107 0.69 13.46 -17.29
N ALA A 108 -0.05 14.11 -16.40
CA ALA A 108 0.27 14.18 -14.99
C ALA A 108 -0.98 13.87 -14.18
N GLU A 109 -0.83 13.14 -13.08
CA GLU A 109 -1.89 12.77 -12.16
C GLU A 109 -1.45 13.01 -10.72
N VAL A 110 -2.37 13.48 -9.90
CA VAL A 110 -2.22 13.58 -8.44
C VAL A 110 -3.37 12.82 -7.83
N GLY A 111 -3.07 11.94 -6.87
CA GLY A 111 -4.05 11.21 -6.10
C GLY A 111 -3.80 11.37 -4.62
N ALA A 112 -4.87 11.30 -3.83
CA ALA A 112 -4.83 11.41 -2.39
C ALA A 112 -5.95 10.60 -1.73
N VAL A 113 -5.70 10.10 -0.53
CA VAL A 113 -6.65 9.37 0.30
C VAL A 113 -6.69 9.99 1.69
N TRP A 114 -7.90 10.15 2.23
CA TRP A 114 -8.15 10.53 3.61
C TRP A 114 -8.98 9.44 4.28
N LEU A 115 -8.49 8.96 5.40
CA LEU A 115 -9.19 8.08 6.32
C LEU A 115 -9.62 8.90 7.54
N GLY A 116 -10.77 8.54 8.11
CA GLY A 116 -11.25 9.17 9.33
C GLY A 116 -12.06 8.21 10.17
N GLY A 117 -11.94 8.32 11.49
CA GLY A 117 -12.56 7.39 12.43
C GLY A 117 -11.71 6.16 12.73
N MET A 118 -10.42 6.18 12.40
CA MET A 118 -9.46 5.19 12.90
C MET A 118 -9.34 5.30 14.42
N ASP A 119 -9.14 4.17 15.10
CA ASP A 119 -8.80 4.13 16.52
C ASP A 119 -7.29 4.37 16.68
N ASP A 120 -6.92 5.43 17.40
CA ASP A 120 -5.52 5.84 17.60
C ASP A 120 -4.70 4.78 18.38
N ASP A 121 -5.36 3.88 19.11
CA ASP A 121 -4.73 2.80 19.87
C ASP A 121 -4.51 1.53 19.02
N ILE A 122 -5.00 1.49 17.77
CA ILE A 122 -5.00 0.31 16.90
C ILE A 122 -4.15 0.57 15.65
N ASN A 123 -3.23 -0.35 15.36
CA ASN A 123 -2.48 -0.29 14.11
C ASN A 123 -3.25 -0.97 12.97
N TYR A 124 -3.37 -0.28 11.84
CA TYR A 124 -4.08 -0.76 10.65
C TYR A 124 -3.12 -1.07 9.49
N GLY A 125 -3.41 -2.13 8.74
CA GLY A 125 -2.59 -2.56 7.60
C GLY A 125 -1.20 -3.06 7.98
N ARG A 126 -0.20 -2.75 7.13
CA ARG A 126 1.18 -3.28 7.14
C ARG A 126 1.27 -4.79 6.85
N SER A 127 2.18 -5.17 5.93
CA SER A 127 2.41 -6.59 5.62
C SER A 127 2.95 -7.31 6.85
N ALA A 128 2.49 -8.55 7.06
CA ALA A 128 3.03 -9.41 8.12
C ALA A 128 4.52 -9.72 7.95
N ALA A 129 5.09 -9.48 6.75
CA ALA A 129 6.52 -9.55 6.50
C ALA A 129 7.33 -8.53 7.33
N TYR A 130 6.69 -7.43 7.76
CA TYR A 130 7.31 -6.36 8.57
C TYR A 130 6.96 -6.44 10.06
N GLY A 131 6.23 -7.47 10.49
CA GLY A 131 5.97 -7.71 11.91
C GLY A 131 4.89 -6.82 12.55
N ALA A 132 5.10 -6.50 13.83
CA ALA A 132 4.19 -5.73 14.69
C ALA A 132 4.78 -4.34 15.01
N ASN A 133 3.99 -3.45 15.62
CA ASN A 133 4.47 -2.12 15.99
C ASN A 133 5.56 -2.19 17.08
N THR A 134 6.38 -1.15 17.13
CA THR A 134 7.20 -0.84 18.30
C THR A 134 6.34 -0.39 19.48
N PHE A 135 6.92 -0.47 20.68
CA PHE A 135 6.28 -0.01 21.90
C PHE A 135 7.34 0.28 22.96
N ASP A 136 7.01 1.20 23.86
CA ASP A 136 7.87 1.54 24.99
C ASP A 136 8.09 0.33 25.90
N THR A 137 9.34 0.15 26.35
CA THR A 137 9.66 -0.94 27.26
C THR A 137 8.89 -0.78 28.56
N PHE A 138 8.10 -1.79 28.92
CA PHE A 138 7.31 -1.81 30.15
C PHE A 138 7.63 -3.03 31.01
N ALA A 139 7.32 -2.93 32.30
CA ALA A 139 7.51 -4.02 33.25
C ALA A 139 6.27 -4.91 33.32
N SER A 140 6.39 -6.16 32.87
CA SER A 140 5.33 -7.15 32.91
C SER A 140 5.02 -7.60 34.33
N ASN A 141 3.73 -7.82 34.60
CA ASN A 141 3.24 -8.38 35.86
C ASN A 141 2.27 -9.54 35.60
N LEU A 142 2.62 -10.43 34.66
CA LEU A 142 1.77 -11.57 34.32
C LEU A 142 1.46 -12.45 35.54
N PRO A 143 0.17 -12.72 35.80
CA PRO A 143 -0.23 -13.58 36.91
C PRO A 143 0.29 -15.02 36.70
N PRO A 144 0.32 -15.85 37.76
CA PRO A 144 0.67 -17.26 37.64
C PRO A 144 -0.22 -17.97 36.62
N LEU A 145 0.38 -18.46 35.53
CA LEU A 145 -0.29 -19.21 34.49
C LEU A 145 0.05 -20.71 34.61
N PRO A 146 -0.90 -21.62 34.29
CA PRO A 146 -0.64 -23.06 34.36
C PRO A 146 0.57 -23.48 33.53
N GLY A 147 1.60 -24.02 34.18
CA GLY A 147 2.81 -24.51 33.50
C GLY A 147 3.80 -23.43 33.08
N LEU A 148 3.60 -22.16 33.47
CA LEU A 148 4.50 -21.05 33.19
C LEU A 148 4.95 -20.36 34.50
N PRO A 149 6.23 -19.98 34.63
CA PRO A 149 6.71 -19.27 35.82
C PRO A 149 6.16 -17.83 35.82
N PRO A 150 5.64 -17.29 36.94
CA PRO A 150 5.09 -15.93 36.96
C PRO A 150 6.13 -14.88 36.57
N ILE A 151 5.68 -13.80 35.95
CA ILE A 151 6.53 -12.65 35.61
C ILE A 151 6.17 -11.49 36.53
N THR A 152 7.16 -10.95 37.23
CA THR A 152 6.98 -9.81 38.13
C THR A 152 8.10 -8.79 37.91
N GLY A 153 7.75 -7.65 37.32
CA GLY A 153 8.68 -6.56 37.08
C GLY A 153 9.74 -6.82 36.00
N ALA A 154 9.58 -7.86 35.17
CA ALA A 154 10.53 -8.13 34.10
C ALA A 154 10.25 -7.21 32.90
N PRO A 155 11.29 -6.61 32.28
CA PRO A 155 11.10 -5.74 31.13
C PRO A 155 10.67 -6.55 29.90
N ILE A 156 9.65 -6.06 29.19
CA ILE A 156 9.28 -6.48 27.84
C ILE A 156 9.64 -5.32 26.91
N SER A 157 10.33 -5.63 25.80
CA SER A 157 10.56 -4.70 24.71
C SER A 157 10.15 -5.35 23.39
N CYS A 158 10.12 -4.58 22.30
CA CYS A 158 9.78 -5.09 20.97
C CYS A 158 10.59 -6.34 20.56
N ASN A 159 11.83 -6.45 21.05
CA ASN A 159 12.75 -7.54 20.72
C ASN A 159 13.03 -8.53 21.86
N SER A 160 12.43 -8.35 23.04
CA SER A 160 12.74 -9.20 24.19
C SER A 160 11.52 -9.49 25.06
N HIS A 161 11.37 -10.77 25.43
CA HIS A 161 10.30 -11.24 26.29
C HIS A 161 10.82 -12.32 27.27
N PRO A 162 10.40 -12.34 28.54
CA PRO A 162 10.87 -13.34 29.52
C PRO A 162 10.60 -14.80 29.14
N TYR A 163 9.53 -15.05 28.37
CA TYR A 163 9.21 -16.37 27.79
C TYR A 163 9.81 -16.62 26.39
N GLN A 164 10.82 -15.87 25.97
CA GLN A 164 11.53 -16.13 24.70
C GLN A 164 12.04 -17.59 24.57
N PRO A 165 12.54 -18.27 25.63
CA PRO A 165 12.89 -19.69 25.56
C PRO A 165 11.71 -20.64 25.25
N LEU A 166 10.48 -20.16 25.38
CA LEU A 166 9.24 -20.87 25.06
C LEU A 166 8.67 -20.48 23.68
N GLY A 167 9.42 -19.69 22.90
CA GLY A 167 9.03 -19.23 21.57
C GLY A 167 8.18 -17.96 21.55
N VAL A 168 8.00 -17.28 22.69
CA VAL A 168 7.28 -16.00 22.74
C VAL A 168 8.22 -14.87 22.33
N VAL A 169 7.93 -14.25 21.18
CA VAL A 169 8.69 -13.12 20.64
C VAL A 169 7.69 -12.04 20.22
N ALA A 170 7.86 -10.82 20.74
CA ALA A 170 6.95 -9.71 20.44
C ALA A 170 7.05 -9.26 18.98
N ASN A 171 8.27 -9.11 18.47
CA ASN A 171 8.50 -8.92 17.04
C ASN A 171 9.65 -9.83 16.55
N PRO A 172 9.39 -10.85 15.71
CA PRO A 172 10.45 -11.71 15.17
C PRO A 172 11.31 -10.99 14.13
N THR A 173 10.80 -9.91 13.55
CA THR A 173 11.52 -9.03 12.62
C THR A 173 12.01 -7.80 13.36
N ALA A 174 13.05 -7.99 14.15
CA ALA A 174 13.59 -6.98 15.08
C ALA A 174 14.03 -5.66 14.42
N GLU A 175 14.36 -5.71 13.13
CA GLU A 175 14.69 -4.56 12.29
C GLU A 175 13.49 -3.62 12.09
N TYR A 176 12.26 -4.15 12.16
CA TYR A 176 11.02 -3.42 11.93
C TYR A 176 10.27 -3.10 13.23
N CYS A 177 11.00 -2.99 14.34
CA CYS A 177 10.52 -2.44 15.61
C CYS A 177 10.37 -0.91 15.52
N GLU A 178 9.52 -0.48 14.61
CA GLU A 178 9.24 0.90 14.23
C GLU A 178 7.73 1.12 14.17
N ASP A 179 7.32 2.37 14.30
CA ASP A 179 5.94 2.88 14.24
C ASP A 179 5.49 3.28 12.83
N GLU A 180 6.32 3.02 11.82
CA GLU A 180 6.05 3.31 10.42
C GLU A 180 5.54 2.08 9.63
N GLY A 181 5.02 2.33 8.42
CA GLY A 181 4.48 1.29 7.53
C GLY A 181 3.03 0.90 7.79
N PHE A 182 2.39 1.49 8.81
CA PHE A 182 0.96 1.36 9.10
C PHE A 182 0.13 2.40 8.37
N THR A 183 -1.14 2.09 8.16
CA THR A 183 -2.08 2.98 7.47
C THR A 183 -2.19 4.33 8.19
N THR A 184 -2.09 5.43 7.44
CA THR A 184 -2.16 6.79 7.96
C THR A 184 -3.48 7.47 7.58
N ASP A 185 -3.87 8.49 8.35
CA ASP A 185 -5.08 9.31 8.09
C ASP A 185 -5.04 9.97 6.71
N PHE A 186 -3.85 10.34 6.25
CA PHE A 186 -3.67 10.99 4.96
C PHE A 186 -2.51 10.35 4.20
N SER A 187 -2.71 10.15 2.92
CA SER A 187 -1.66 9.71 2.00
C SER A 187 -1.88 10.29 0.61
N TRP A 188 -0.79 10.53 -0.12
CA TRP A 188 -0.88 11.09 -1.47
C TRP A 188 0.33 10.78 -2.32
N GLY A 189 0.16 10.93 -3.63
CA GLY A 189 1.22 10.73 -4.59
C GLY A 189 0.90 11.37 -5.93
N TYR A 190 1.88 11.30 -6.82
CA TYR A 190 1.72 11.76 -8.19
C TYR A 190 2.33 10.79 -9.19
N ARG A 191 1.83 10.87 -10.43
CA ARG A 191 2.29 10.12 -11.59
C ARG A 191 2.54 11.09 -12.74
N LEU A 192 3.59 10.87 -13.50
CA LEU A 192 3.94 11.65 -14.68
C LEU A 192 4.22 10.68 -15.81
N ARG A 193 3.74 10.98 -17.01
CA ARG A 193 4.13 10.27 -18.24
C ARG A 193 4.40 11.25 -19.36
N VAL A 194 5.52 11.05 -20.03
CA VAL A 194 5.89 11.76 -21.25
C VAL A 194 6.08 10.73 -22.35
N ALA A 195 5.45 10.91 -23.50
CA ALA A 195 5.69 10.07 -24.67
C ALA A 195 5.78 10.93 -25.93
N ALA A 196 6.83 10.72 -26.72
CA ALA A 196 7.09 11.46 -27.95
C ALA A 196 6.87 10.53 -29.15
N ASN A 197 6.03 10.92 -30.09
CA ASN A 197 5.72 10.18 -31.29
C ASN A 197 6.50 10.76 -32.47
N TYR A 198 7.29 9.91 -33.12
CA TYR A 198 8.03 10.19 -34.33
C TYR A 198 7.47 9.32 -35.46
N ASN A 199 6.72 9.93 -36.37
CA ASN A 199 6.19 9.27 -37.54
C ASN A 199 7.29 9.07 -38.57
N ASN A 200 7.34 7.87 -39.16
CA ASN A 200 8.36 7.51 -40.15
C ASN A 200 9.80 7.83 -39.67
N ALA A 201 10.07 7.55 -38.39
CA ALA A 201 11.36 7.83 -37.76
C ALA A 201 12.52 7.14 -38.50
N PHE A 202 12.31 5.91 -38.95
CA PHE A 202 13.21 5.23 -39.88
C PHE A 202 12.46 4.22 -40.74
N ALA A 203 12.73 4.20 -42.06
CA ALA A 203 12.26 3.15 -42.98
C ALA A 203 10.76 2.79 -42.88
N GLY A 204 9.87 3.76 -42.64
CA GLY A 204 8.42 3.55 -42.50
C GLY A 204 7.96 3.12 -41.10
N VAL A 205 8.87 3.02 -40.13
CA VAL A 205 8.56 2.69 -38.73
C VAL A 205 8.28 3.96 -37.96
N ASN A 206 7.14 3.99 -37.26
CA ASN A 206 6.85 5.01 -36.25
C ASN A 206 7.50 4.59 -34.94
N LEU A 207 8.16 5.53 -34.26
CA LEU A 207 8.79 5.28 -32.96
C LEU A 207 8.13 6.14 -31.90
N THR A 208 7.83 5.53 -30.75
CA THR A 208 7.29 6.20 -29.58
C THR A 208 8.13 5.88 -28.34
N PRO A 209 9.24 6.61 -28.09
CA PRO A 209 9.88 6.62 -26.77
C PRO A 209 8.94 7.21 -25.71
N SER A 210 8.97 6.66 -24.51
CA SER A 210 8.21 7.15 -23.37
C SER A 210 8.95 6.98 -22.05
N VAL A 211 8.66 7.88 -21.12
CA VAL A 211 9.11 7.86 -19.74
C VAL A 211 7.88 7.98 -18.86
N ALA A 212 7.74 7.10 -17.87
CA ALA A 212 6.75 7.22 -16.81
C ALA A 212 7.47 7.27 -15.46
N TRP A 213 7.02 8.17 -14.60
CA TRP A 213 7.50 8.36 -13.25
C TRP A 213 6.34 8.26 -12.28
N SER A 214 6.60 7.64 -11.14
CA SER A 214 5.65 7.54 -10.04
C SER A 214 6.36 7.83 -8.73
N HIS A 215 5.70 8.59 -7.86
CA HIS A 215 6.14 8.82 -6.50
C HIS A 215 4.93 8.91 -5.57
N ASP A 216 4.88 8.01 -4.59
CA ASP A 216 3.99 8.06 -3.44
C ASP A 216 4.71 8.86 -2.37
N VAL A 217 4.24 10.08 -2.12
CA VAL A 217 5.05 11.09 -1.45
C VAL A 217 5.02 10.94 0.06
N SER A 218 3.84 10.69 0.62
CA SER A 218 3.70 10.52 2.06
C SER A 218 2.47 9.70 2.41
N GLY A 219 2.57 9.02 3.53
CA GLY A 219 1.53 8.20 4.13
C GLY A 219 1.37 6.83 3.49
N TYR A 220 0.72 5.94 4.24
CA TYR A 220 0.35 4.61 3.80
C TYR A 220 -1.16 4.52 3.74
N SER A 221 -1.66 3.98 2.65
CA SER A 221 -3.11 3.75 2.49
C SER A 221 -3.41 2.26 2.44
N PRO A 222 -4.68 1.87 2.61
CA PRO A 222 -5.09 0.49 2.38
C PRO A 222 -4.66 0.07 0.98
N ALA A 223 -4.04 -1.12 0.90
CA ALA A 223 -3.54 -1.66 -0.34
C ALA A 223 -4.65 -1.66 -1.41
N PRO A 224 -4.34 -1.31 -2.67
CA PRO A 224 -3.00 -1.18 -3.26
C PRO A 224 -2.47 0.25 -3.48
N ASN A 225 -3.06 1.30 -2.88
CA ASN A 225 -2.89 2.69 -3.35
C ASN A 225 -1.47 3.28 -3.15
N PHE A 226 -1.20 3.91 -2.01
CA PHE A 226 0.02 4.65 -1.66
C PHE A 226 0.85 3.92 -0.59
N ILE A 227 2.16 3.86 -0.81
CA ILE A 227 3.19 3.45 0.15
C ILE A 227 4.22 4.58 0.23
N GLU A 228 4.43 5.17 1.40
CA GLU A 228 5.32 6.33 1.58
C GLU A 228 6.71 6.12 0.95
N ASP A 229 7.22 7.18 0.30
CA ASP A 229 8.48 7.24 -0.45
C ASP A 229 8.64 6.25 -1.60
N ARG A 230 7.58 5.52 -1.99
CA ARG A 230 7.67 4.55 -3.09
C ARG A 230 7.79 5.28 -4.40
N MET A 231 8.89 5.01 -5.11
CA MET A 231 9.14 5.56 -6.44
C MET A 231 9.28 4.46 -7.48
N ALA A 232 8.88 4.76 -8.71
CA ALA A 232 9.20 3.93 -9.87
C ALA A 232 9.44 4.76 -11.11
N LEU A 233 10.41 4.32 -11.91
CA LEU A 233 10.75 4.88 -13.22
C LEU A 233 10.59 3.80 -14.28
N SER A 234 9.76 4.06 -15.28
CA SER A 234 9.61 3.21 -16.46
C SER A 234 10.10 3.92 -17.70
N LEU A 235 11.00 3.27 -18.43
CA LEU A 235 11.45 3.68 -19.76
C LEU A 235 10.88 2.71 -20.78
N GLY A 236 10.25 3.24 -21.82
CA GLY A 236 9.62 2.45 -22.88
C GLY A 236 10.00 2.93 -24.27
N LEU A 237 10.10 2.00 -25.21
CA LEU A 237 10.23 2.28 -26.63
C LEU A 237 9.27 1.37 -27.39
N ARG A 238 8.31 1.99 -28.08
CA ARG A 238 7.42 1.30 -29.01
C ARG A 238 7.80 1.59 -30.46
N GLY A 239 7.79 0.56 -31.29
CA GLY A 239 7.91 0.64 -32.74
C GLY A 239 6.66 0.09 -33.41
N ASP A 240 6.11 0.86 -34.35
CA ASP A 240 4.92 0.51 -35.10
C ASP A 240 5.23 0.59 -36.61
N TYR A 241 5.14 -0.53 -37.32
CA TYR A 241 5.37 -0.60 -38.77
C TYR A 241 4.06 -0.87 -39.51
N LEU A 242 3.65 0.12 -40.30
CA LEU A 242 2.43 0.08 -41.14
C LEU A 242 1.13 -0.24 -40.39
N ASN A 243 1.09 -0.04 -39.07
CA ASN A 243 -0.02 -0.47 -38.19
C ASN A 243 -0.31 -1.99 -38.24
N ILE A 244 0.60 -2.80 -38.79
CA ILE A 244 0.49 -4.26 -38.86
C ILE A 244 1.36 -4.90 -37.80
N TYR A 245 2.60 -4.43 -37.66
CA TYR A 245 3.57 -4.99 -36.72
C TYR A 245 3.86 -3.96 -35.64
N GLN A 246 3.59 -4.32 -34.39
CA GLN A 246 3.90 -3.51 -33.22
C GLN A 246 4.85 -4.28 -32.31
N ALA A 247 5.92 -3.62 -31.88
CA ALA A 247 6.85 -4.14 -30.89
C ALA A 247 7.06 -3.10 -29.78
N GLU A 248 7.09 -3.53 -28.53
CA GLU A 248 7.35 -2.65 -27.39
C GLU A 248 8.36 -3.28 -26.45
N LEU A 249 9.38 -2.51 -26.10
CA LEU A 249 10.36 -2.82 -25.07
C LEU A 249 10.19 -1.82 -23.93
N SER A 250 10.08 -2.29 -22.71
CA SER A 250 10.06 -1.44 -21.52
C SER A 250 10.91 -2.01 -20.40
N TYR A 251 11.47 -1.12 -19.59
CA TYR A 251 12.19 -1.42 -18.36
C TYR A 251 11.62 -0.57 -17.24
N THR A 252 11.30 -1.19 -16.11
CA THR A 252 10.82 -0.50 -14.91
C THR A 252 11.75 -0.80 -13.76
N SER A 253 12.15 0.26 -13.07
CA SER A 253 12.93 0.19 -11.83
C SER A 253 12.14 0.77 -10.67
N PHE A 254 12.14 0.06 -9.54
CA PHE A 254 11.51 0.47 -8.28
C PHE A 254 12.59 0.87 -7.27
N PHE A 255 12.33 1.90 -6.47
CA PHE A 255 13.27 2.38 -5.44
C PHE A 255 12.55 3.25 -4.40
N GLY A 256 13.22 3.57 -3.30
CA GLY A 256 12.59 4.22 -2.14
C GLY A 256 11.62 3.28 -1.41
N ALA A 257 10.91 3.81 -0.40
CA ALA A 257 10.02 3.09 0.51
C ALA A 257 10.66 1.92 1.28
N ASP A 258 10.70 2.02 2.61
CA ASP A 258 11.21 0.95 3.47
C ASP A 258 10.19 -0.21 3.62
N TYR A 259 8.90 0.08 3.44
CA TYR A 259 7.78 -0.85 3.56
C TYR A 259 7.18 -1.27 2.20
N ASN A 260 8.04 -1.64 1.25
CA ASN A 260 7.62 -2.00 -0.11
C ASN A 260 8.19 -3.35 -0.59
N GLU A 261 7.33 -4.37 -0.70
CA GLU A 261 7.71 -5.71 -1.20
C GLU A 261 8.13 -5.75 -2.69
N LEU A 262 7.86 -4.66 -3.42
CA LEU A 262 8.24 -4.52 -4.84
C LEU A 262 9.57 -3.80 -5.04
N GLN A 263 10.20 -3.26 -3.99
CA GLN A 263 11.41 -2.43 -4.11
C GLN A 263 12.52 -3.11 -4.93
N ASP A 264 12.73 -4.41 -4.74
CA ASP A 264 13.78 -5.18 -5.45
C ASP A 264 13.26 -5.95 -6.67
N ARG A 265 12.11 -5.57 -7.23
CA ARG A 265 11.44 -6.30 -8.32
C ARG A 265 11.45 -5.59 -9.67
N ASP A 266 12.62 -5.07 -10.03
CA ASP A 266 12.90 -4.53 -11.36
C ASP A 266 12.62 -5.58 -12.45
N PHE A 267 12.06 -5.14 -13.58
CA PHE A 267 11.77 -6.05 -14.69
C PHE A 267 11.89 -5.38 -16.06
N VAL A 268 12.17 -6.22 -17.06
CA VAL A 268 12.11 -5.87 -18.48
C VAL A 268 10.91 -6.59 -19.09
N SER A 269 10.12 -5.87 -19.89
CA SER A 269 8.99 -6.43 -20.64
C SER A 269 9.22 -6.22 -22.14
N LEU A 270 8.94 -7.27 -22.91
CA LEU A 270 8.97 -7.27 -24.37
C LEU A 270 7.64 -7.81 -24.89
N SER A 271 6.98 -7.04 -25.75
CA SER A 271 5.74 -7.47 -26.40
C SER A 271 5.83 -7.29 -27.91
N PHE A 272 5.13 -8.18 -28.64
CA PHE A 272 5.00 -8.13 -30.09
C PHE A 272 3.57 -8.47 -30.49
N SER A 273 3.00 -7.70 -31.41
CA SER A 273 1.63 -7.85 -31.88
C SER A 273 1.56 -7.74 -33.40
N VAL A 274 0.66 -8.53 -34.00
CA VAL A 274 0.40 -8.55 -35.45
C VAL A 274 -1.10 -8.45 -35.70
N ALA A 275 -1.51 -7.50 -36.54
CA ALA A 275 -2.89 -7.36 -37.00
C ALA A 275 -3.09 -8.04 -38.38
N PHE A 276 -4.23 -8.69 -38.59
CA PHE A 276 -4.61 -9.40 -39.82
C PHE A 276 -5.88 -8.81 -40.43
#